data_AF-F2SW88-F1
#
_entry.id   AF-F2SW88-F1
#
_cell.length_a   1.000
_cell.length_b   1.000
_cell.length_c   1.000
_cell.angle_alpha   90.00
_cell.angle_beta   90.00
_cell.angle_gamma   90.00
#
_symmetry.space_group_name_H-M   'P 1'
#
loop_
_entity.id
_entity.type
_entity.pdbx_description
1 polymer ?
#
loop_
_entity_poly.entity_id
_entity_poly.type
_entity_poly.pdbx_seq_one_letter_code
_entity_poly.pdbx_strand_id
1 'polypeptide(L)'
;MADLVKQSVVQCPDSKILLVGYSQGAMVTHAAKLLTHEKISAIAVFGDPGRLIPFANIPPEKTKEYCNEGDPVCLNGFNWDAHESYGVLADEAATFLIKASS
;
A
#
# COMPACT_ATOMS: atom_id res chain seq x y z
N MET A 1 10.31 -7.54 3.39
CA MET A 1 8.84 -7.44 3.48
C MET A 1 8.19 -8.82 3.43
N ALA A 2 8.35 -9.60 2.35
CA ALA A 2 7.68 -10.90 2.22
C ALA A 2 7.91 -11.86 3.41
N ASP A 3 9.13 -11.97 3.91
CA ASP A 3 9.43 -12.83 5.06
C ASP A 3 8.80 -12.33 6.36
N LEU A 4 8.68 -11.02 6.54
CA LEU A 4 7.95 -10.44 7.68
C LEU A 4 6.47 -10.81 7.62
N VAL A 5 5.85 -10.75 6.44
CA VAL A 5 4.45 -11.18 6.28
C VAL A 5 4.31 -12.66 6.61
N LYS A 6 5.18 -13.52 6.08
CA LYS A 6 5.16 -14.97 6.39
C LYS A 6 5.33 -15.21 7.89
N GLN A 7 6.25 -14.50 8.54
CA GLN A 7 6.47 -14.59 9.97
C GLN A 7 5.24 -14.16 10.76
N SER A 8 4.61 -13.03 10.41
CA SER A 8 3.39 -12.54 11.06
C SER A 8 2.22 -13.51 10.90
N VAL A 9 2.07 -14.16 9.74
CA VAL A 9 1.05 -15.20 9.52
C VAL A 9 1.24 -16.38 10.46
N VAL A 10 2.49 -16.80 10.70
CA VAL A 10 2.80 -17.91 11.61
C VAL A 10 2.60 -17.52 13.06
N GLN A 11 3.03 -16.32 13.45
CA GLN A 11 2.97 -15.85 14.83
C GLN A 11 1.54 -15.47 15.27
N CYS A 12 0.75 -14.93 14.34
CA CYS A 12 -0.57 -14.37 14.60
C CYS A 12 -1.57 -14.86 13.53
N PRO A 13 -1.98 -16.14 13.55
CA PRO A 13 -2.74 -16.76 12.45
C PRO A 13 -4.11 -16.11 12.18
N ASP A 14 -4.71 -15.51 13.21
CA ASP A 14 -6.02 -14.86 13.17
C ASP A 14 -5.96 -13.36 12.88
N SER A 15 -4.76 -12.76 12.87
CA SER A 15 -4.60 -11.33 12.60
C SER A 15 -4.81 -11.00 11.13
N LYS A 16 -5.43 -9.84 10.89
CA LYS A 16 -5.49 -9.21 9.57
C LYS A 16 -4.16 -8.51 9.29
N ILE A 17 -3.52 -8.82 8.16
CA ILE A 17 -2.28 -8.15 7.75
C ILE A 17 -2.64 -7.02 6.78
N LEU A 18 -2.23 -5.81 7.14
CA LEU A 18 -2.36 -4.62 6.31
C LEU A 18 -0.96 -4.21 5.85
N LEU A 19 -0.80 -3.87 4.58
CA LEU A 19 0.46 -3.34 4.06
C LEU A 19 0.31 -1.86 3.74
N VAL A 20 1.29 -1.08 4.17
CA VAL A 20 1.39 0.35 3.84
C VAL A 20 2.75 0.62 3.25
N GLY A 21 2.81 1.42 2.19
CA GLY A 21 4.06 1.79 1.53
C GLY A 21 4.07 3.27 1.13
N TYR A 22 5.20 3.93 1.28
CA TYR A 22 5.42 5.31 0.84
C TYR A 22 6.61 5.37 -0.12
N SER A 23 6.47 6.06 -1.25
CA SER A 23 7.54 6.25 -2.24
C SER A 23 8.13 4.91 -2.68
N GLN A 24 9.44 4.69 -2.56
CA GLN A 24 10.06 3.39 -2.82
C GLN A 24 9.46 2.25 -1.97
N GLY A 25 8.95 2.52 -0.77
CA GLY A 25 8.24 1.55 0.06
C GLY A 25 6.95 1.03 -0.57
N ALA A 26 6.29 1.80 -1.43
CA ALA A 26 5.16 1.32 -2.22
C ALA A 26 5.60 0.27 -3.26
N MET A 27 6.77 0.45 -3.89
CA MET A 27 7.35 -0.61 -4.73
C MET A 27 7.68 -1.88 -3.93
N VAL A 28 8.05 -1.74 -2.66
CA VAL A 28 8.25 -2.91 -1.79
C VAL A 28 6.93 -3.63 -1.53
N THR A 29 5.81 -2.92 -1.39
CA THR A 29 4.48 -3.57 -1.22
C THR A 29 4.02 -4.28 -2.50
N HIS A 30 4.43 -3.83 -3.70
CA HIS A 30 4.19 -4.57 -4.96
C HIS A 30 4.82 -5.97 -4.99
N ALA A 31 5.86 -6.22 -4.19
CA ALA A 31 6.42 -7.56 -4.01
C ALA A 31 5.47 -8.51 -3.27
N ALA A 32 4.30 -8.05 -2.81
CA ALA A 32 3.23 -8.89 -2.27
C ALA A 32 2.76 -9.97 -3.25
N LYS A 33 3.01 -9.80 -4.56
CA LYS A 33 2.79 -10.84 -5.57
C LYS A 33 3.48 -12.18 -5.27
N LEU A 34 4.55 -12.15 -4.47
CA LEU A 34 5.32 -13.33 -4.05
C LEU A 34 4.69 -14.06 -2.86
N LEU A 35 3.59 -13.54 -2.32
CA LEU A 35 2.86 -14.06 -1.17
C LEU A 35 1.53 -14.68 -1.62
N THR A 36 1.06 -15.68 -0.89
CA THR A 36 -0.33 -16.13 -1.02
C THR A 36 -1.26 -15.03 -0.49
N HIS A 37 -2.17 -14.56 -1.34
CA HIS A 37 -3.03 -13.41 -1.08
C HIS A 37 -3.94 -13.57 0.14
N GLU A 38 -4.19 -14.81 0.58
CA GLU A 38 -5.15 -15.16 1.63
C GLU A 38 -4.88 -14.49 2.99
N LYS A 39 -3.69 -13.94 3.20
CA LYS A 39 -3.31 -13.31 4.45
C LYS A 39 -3.16 -11.79 4.38
N ILE A 40 -3.07 -11.19 3.19
CA ILE A 40 -3.08 -9.73 3.06
C ILE A 40 -4.53 -9.27 2.95
N SER A 41 -4.95 -8.45 3.92
CA SER A 41 -6.33 -7.99 4.05
C SER A 41 -6.60 -6.73 3.24
N ALA A 42 -5.67 -5.78 3.21
CA ALA A 42 -5.72 -4.58 2.38
C ALA A 42 -4.34 -3.93 2.22
N ILE A 43 -4.19 -3.09 1.20
CA ILE A 43 -2.97 -2.33 0.91
C ILE A 43 -3.32 -0.85 0.71
N ALA A 44 -2.56 0.05 1.34
CA ALA A 44 -2.60 1.48 1.04
C ALA A 44 -1.19 1.96 0.67
N VAL A 45 -1.04 2.69 -0.43
CA VAL A 45 0.26 3.24 -0.83
C VAL A 45 0.19 4.73 -1.11
N PHE A 46 1.29 5.43 -0.85
CA PHE A 46 1.43 6.88 -1.00
C PHE A 46 2.62 7.19 -1.89
N GLY A 47 2.42 8.03 -2.91
CA GLY A 47 3.50 8.45 -3.81
C GLY A 47 4.13 7.26 -4.57
N ASP A 48 3.32 6.33 -5.06
CA ASP A 48 3.80 5.06 -5.63
C ASP A 48 4.43 5.23 -7.03
N PRO A 49 5.75 4.98 -7.21
CA PRO A 49 6.38 4.98 -8.53
C PRO A 49 5.79 3.90 -9.46
N GLY A 50 5.23 2.84 -8.88
CA GLY A 50 4.63 1.71 -9.55
C GLY A 50 3.12 1.81 -9.75
N ARG A 51 2.51 2.99 -9.58
CA ARG A 51 1.05 3.27 -9.68
C ARG A 51 0.28 2.50 -10.77
N LEU A 52 0.88 2.36 -11.96
CA LEU A 52 0.23 1.71 -13.11
C LEU A 52 0.39 0.18 -13.11
N ILE A 53 1.09 -0.37 -12.11
CA ILE A 53 1.30 -1.80 -11.90
C ILE A 53 0.23 -2.26 -10.91
N PRO A 54 -0.68 -3.18 -11.30
CA PRO A 54 -1.63 -3.73 -10.35
C PRO A 54 -0.93 -4.54 -9.26
N PHE A 55 -1.44 -4.47 -8.01
CA PHE A 55 -1.03 -5.38 -6.95
C PHE A 55 -1.50 -6.80 -7.29
N ALA A 56 -0.59 -7.63 -7.82
CA ALA A 56 -0.97 -8.95 -8.29
C ALA A 56 -1.55 -9.80 -7.15
N ASN A 57 -2.62 -10.53 -7.48
CA ASN A 57 -3.37 -11.39 -6.57
C ASN A 57 -4.08 -10.66 -5.41
N ILE A 58 -4.15 -9.32 -5.40
CA ILE A 58 -4.97 -8.56 -4.46
C ILE A 58 -6.10 -7.88 -5.24
N PRO A 59 -7.37 -8.05 -4.83
CA PRO A 59 -8.49 -7.41 -5.50
C PRO A 59 -8.38 -5.87 -5.46
N PRO A 60 -8.73 -5.14 -6.53
CA PRO A 60 -8.63 -3.68 -6.57
C PRO A 60 -9.36 -2.97 -5.43
N GLU A 61 -10.49 -3.51 -4.98
CA GLU A 61 -11.28 -2.98 -3.85
C GLU A 61 -10.56 -3.05 -2.50
N LYS A 62 -9.51 -3.87 -2.40
CA LYS A 62 -8.63 -4.00 -1.22
C LYS A 62 -7.34 -3.20 -1.37
N THR A 63 -7.21 -2.41 -2.42
CA THR A 63 -6.03 -1.57 -2.66
C THR A 63 -6.44 -0.11 -2.80
N LYS A 64 -5.64 0.78 -2.23
CA LYS A 64 -5.81 2.23 -2.37
C LYS A 64 -4.46 2.87 -2.66
N GLU A 65 -4.43 3.67 -3.71
CA GLU A 65 -3.26 4.47 -4.06
C GLU A 65 -3.59 5.94 -3.83
N TYR A 66 -2.69 6.61 -3.14
CA TYR A 66 -2.68 8.04 -2.91
C TYR A 66 -1.54 8.65 -3.70
N CYS A 67 -1.89 9.51 -4.65
CA CYS A 67 -0.92 10.30 -5.37
C CYS A 67 -1.41 11.75 -5.41
N ASN A 68 -0.67 12.64 -4.75
CA ASN A 68 -0.99 14.05 -4.73
C ASN A 68 -0.78 14.67 -6.11
N GLU A 69 -1.62 15.64 -6.47
CA GLU A 69 -1.46 16.36 -7.73
C GLU A 69 -0.09 17.06 -7.78
N GLY A 70 0.62 16.89 -8.89
CA GLY A 70 1.95 17.46 -9.09
C GLY A 70 3.09 16.67 -8.44
N ASP A 71 2.82 15.54 -7.78
CA ASP A 71 3.88 14.65 -7.28
C ASP A 71 4.73 14.11 -8.46
N PRO A 72 6.05 14.39 -8.49
CA PRO A 72 6.94 13.94 -9.55
C PRO A 72 7.11 12.42 -9.62
N VAL A 73 6.87 11.69 -8.53
CA VAL A 73 7.11 10.26 -8.43
C VAL A 73 6.00 9.43 -9.07
N CYS A 74 4.75 9.82 -8.87
CA CYS A 74 3.58 9.04 -9.33
C CYS A 74 2.75 9.74 -10.41
N LEU A 75 2.88 11.06 -10.62
CA LEU A 75 2.10 11.81 -11.62
C LEU A 75 2.90 12.66 -12.60
N ASN A 76 4.20 12.38 -12.83
CA ASN A 76 5.07 13.14 -13.74
C ASN A 76 5.01 14.67 -13.49
N GLY A 77 4.77 15.08 -12.24
CA GLY A 77 4.79 16.48 -11.84
C GLY A 77 6.20 16.97 -11.50
N PHE A 78 6.29 18.11 -10.82
CA PHE A 78 7.55 18.72 -10.38
C PHE A 78 7.49 19.25 -8.94
N ASN A 79 6.38 19.01 -8.24
CA ASN A 79 6.14 19.52 -6.91
C ASN A 79 6.60 18.49 -5.86
N TRP A 80 7.80 18.67 -5.33
CA TRP A 80 8.32 17.79 -4.26
C TRP A 80 7.57 17.94 -2.94
N ASP A 81 7.01 19.12 -2.63
CA ASP A 81 6.17 19.30 -1.43
C ASP A 81 4.91 18.41 -1.51
N ALA A 82 4.37 18.19 -2.72
CA ALA A 82 3.28 17.24 -2.92
C ALA A 82 3.70 15.80 -2.56
N HIS A 83 4.96 15.42 -2.82
CA HIS A 83 5.49 14.09 -2.48
C HIS A 83 5.72 13.91 -0.98
N GLU A 84 5.95 14.99 -0.23
CA GLU A 84 6.25 14.94 1.20
C GLU A 84 5.01 15.13 2.09
N SER A 85 3.90 15.62 1.53
CA SER A 85 2.71 16.06 2.28
C SER A 85 1.59 15.02 2.44
N TYR A 86 1.88 13.74 2.29
CA TYR A 86 0.87 12.67 2.44
C TYR A 86 0.29 12.51 3.85
N GLY A 87 0.90 13.09 4.88
CA GLY A 87 0.45 12.98 6.26
C GLY A 87 -1.02 13.38 6.49
N VAL A 88 -1.53 14.33 5.69
CA VAL A 88 -2.94 14.77 5.78
C VAL A 88 -3.95 13.70 5.35
N LEU A 89 -3.50 12.64 4.66
CA LEU A 89 -4.32 11.54 4.17
C LEU A 89 -4.31 10.32 5.10
N ALA A 90 -3.58 10.38 6.22
CA ALA A 90 -3.42 9.24 7.13
C ALA A 90 -4.75 8.72 7.68
N ASP A 91 -5.65 9.62 8.10
CA ASP A 91 -6.96 9.24 8.66
C ASP A 91 -7.88 8.61 7.61
N GLU A 92 -7.84 9.10 6.37
CA GLU A 92 -8.59 8.52 5.27
C GLU A 92 -8.07 7.11 4.95
N ALA A 93 -6.74 6.95 4.86
CA ALA A 93 -6.11 5.66 4.58
C ALA A 93 -6.40 4.63 5.69
N ALA A 94 -6.34 5.05 6.96
CA ALA A 94 -6.72 4.20 8.08
C ALA A 94 -8.18 3.75 7.96
N THR A 95 -9.09 4.69 7.64
CA THR A 95 -10.51 4.39 7.43
C THR A 95 -10.72 3.41 6.28
N PHE A 96 -10.01 3.58 5.17
CA PHE A 96 -10.03 2.65 4.04
C PHE A 96 -9.57 1.25 4.47
N LEU A 97 -8.41 1.14 5.11
CA LEU A 97 -7.82 -0.14 5.51
C LEU A 97 -8.74 -0.91 6.47
N ILE A 98 -9.33 -0.23 7.46
CA ILE A 98 -10.28 -0.85 8.40
C ILE A 98 -11.46 -1.46 7.64
N LYS A 99 -12.07 -0.69 6.73
CA LYS A 99 -13.24 -1.15 5.95
C LYS A 99 -12.89 -2.29 4.99
N ALA A 100 -11.77 -2.19 4.28
CA ALA A 100 -11.35 -3.19 3.30
C ALA A 100 -10.88 -4.52 3.93
N SER A 101 -10.52 -4.50 5.21
CA SER A 101 -10.04 -5.66 5.97
C SER A 101 -11.14 -6.48 6.66
N SER A 102 -12.37 -5.98 6.63
CA SER A 102 -13.56 -6.61 7.23
C SER A 102 -14.01 -7.85 6.46
#